data_AF-A0A194ANC2-F1
#
_entry.id   AF-A0A194ANC2-F1
#
_cell.length_a   1.000
_cell.length_b   1.000
_cell.length_c   1.000
_cell.angle_alpha   90.00
_cell.angle_beta   90.00
_cell.angle_gamma   90.00
#
_symmetry.space_group_name_H-M   'P 1'
#
loop_
_entity.id
_entity.type
_entity.pdbx_description
1 polymer ?
#
loop_
_entity_poly.entity_id
_entity_poly.type
_entity_poly.pdbx_seq_one_letter_code
_entity_poly.pdbx_strand_id
1 'polypeptide(L)'
;MACNSDPYTECYNPTEAGGRNDGISDTTHTHINWVRASGSILETEVYPAFWLIPGSHEKRANLCQRGHPAMNHQATYSYPFHKNVAIGAHGINNVIQFDSNFTLGGDWPQDLNYIQMEAPATYLNGDMNQMYNFNHQKNLVENHHTNRLPTVLSTPDHQYAMGIYSPAGQPADTFMYYTAHDFHIRTPFSSTTKIGVVYRKHRFHGNGPVTQKYTSYLCVGTLGDVSDCMGKIMNAVPRV
;
A
#
# COMPACT_ATOMS: atom_id res chain seq x y z
N MET A 1 -0.97 -2.63 4.18
CA MET A 1 -2.25 -2.08 3.69
C MET A 1 -2.59 -0.85 4.50
N ALA A 2 -3.10 0.21 3.87
CA ALA A 2 -3.65 1.37 4.57
C ALA A 2 -4.85 1.89 3.80
N CYS A 3 -5.79 2.55 4.48
CA CYS A 3 -6.93 3.17 3.84
C CYS A 3 -7.14 4.55 4.45
N ASN A 4 -7.49 5.54 3.65
CA ASN A 4 -7.91 6.86 4.10
C ASN A 4 -8.96 7.45 3.15
N SER A 5 -9.41 8.67 3.43
CA SER A 5 -10.40 9.33 2.58
C SER A 5 -10.19 10.82 2.50
N ASP A 6 -10.54 11.43 1.38
CA ASP A 6 -10.62 12.88 1.27
C ASP A 6 -11.99 13.38 1.77
N PRO A 7 -12.05 14.41 2.64
CA PRO A 7 -10.97 15.36 2.98
C PRO A 7 -10.20 15.05 4.28
N TYR A 8 -10.43 13.91 4.91
CA TYR A 8 -9.90 13.61 6.25
C TYR A 8 -8.46 13.09 6.28
N THR A 9 -7.99 12.51 5.19
CA THR A 9 -6.66 11.90 5.01
C THR A 9 -6.22 11.09 6.24
N GLU A 10 -5.11 11.45 6.88
CA GLU A 10 -4.54 10.87 8.09
C GLU A 10 -5.44 10.94 9.34
N CYS A 11 -6.45 11.83 9.36
CA CYS A 11 -7.42 11.92 10.46
C CYS A 11 -8.49 10.82 10.48
N TYR A 12 -8.59 10.02 9.42
CA TYR A 12 -9.34 8.77 9.43
C TYR A 12 -8.62 7.76 8.54
N ASN A 13 -7.55 7.18 9.08
CA ASN A 13 -6.63 6.34 8.31
C ASN A 13 -6.30 5.03 9.03
N PRO A 14 -7.13 3.97 8.88
CA PRO A 14 -6.76 2.63 9.33
C PRO A 14 -5.54 2.10 8.56
N THR A 15 -4.51 1.71 9.30
CA THR A 15 -3.21 1.23 8.81
C THR A 15 -2.85 -0.12 9.43
N GLU A 16 -2.58 -1.11 8.58
CA GLU A 16 -2.21 -2.47 9.00
C GLU A 16 -0.94 -2.50 9.86
N ALA A 17 0.07 -1.71 9.50
CA ALA A 17 1.37 -1.71 10.17
C ALA A 17 1.37 -1.04 11.57
N GLY A 18 0.23 -0.50 12.01
CA GLY A 18 0.12 0.27 13.25
C GLY A 18 -0.04 1.77 13.00
N GLY A 19 -0.43 2.47 14.06
CA GLY A 19 -0.61 3.91 14.07
C GLY A 19 0.70 4.67 14.32
N ARG A 20 0.64 6.00 14.21
CA ARG A 20 1.77 6.89 14.47
C ARG A 20 2.40 6.69 15.85
N ASN A 21 1.57 6.52 16.86
CA ASN A 21 2.03 6.34 18.24
C ASN A 21 2.55 4.93 18.50
N ASP A 22 2.25 3.96 17.64
CA ASP A 22 2.73 2.58 17.77
C ASP A 22 4.22 2.49 17.40
N GLY A 23 4.69 3.33 16.47
CA GLY A 23 6.08 3.32 16.02
C GLY A 23 7.12 3.71 17.08
N ILE A 24 6.68 4.22 18.25
CA ILE A 24 7.53 4.53 19.41
C ILE A 24 7.24 3.63 20.62
N SER A 25 6.28 2.71 20.50
CA SER A 25 5.80 1.84 21.56
C SER A 25 6.33 0.41 21.36
N ASP A 26 6.31 -0.39 22.43
CA ASP A 26 6.55 -1.85 22.38
C ASP A 26 5.29 -2.64 21.98
N THR A 27 4.16 -1.95 21.83
CA THR A 27 2.85 -2.49 21.50
C THR A 27 2.23 -1.71 20.34
N THR A 28 1.34 -2.36 19.61
CA THR A 28 0.55 -1.76 18.53
C THR A 28 -0.94 -1.85 18.84
N HIS A 29 -1.70 -0.89 18.33
CA HIS A 29 -3.17 -0.94 18.34
C HIS A 29 -3.73 -1.75 17.16
N THR A 30 -2.90 -2.29 16.26
CA THR A 30 -3.36 -3.28 15.29
C THR A 30 -3.58 -4.61 16.03
N HIS A 31 -4.78 -5.15 15.97
CA HIS A 31 -5.08 -6.46 16.53
C HIS A 31 -5.01 -7.52 15.44
N ILE A 32 -4.07 -8.45 15.59
CA ILE A 32 -4.00 -9.63 14.75
C ILE A 32 -5.12 -10.58 15.18
N ASN A 33 -6.07 -10.85 14.29
CA ASN A 33 -7.13 -11.83 14.56
C ASN A 33 -6.58 -13.25 14.39
N TRP A 34 -5.91 -13.49 13.26
CA TRP A 34 -5.20 -14.74 13.01
C TRP A 34 -4.14 -14.57 11.91
N VAL A 35 -3.18 -15.50 11.92
CA VAL A 35 -2.16 -15.65 10.90
C VAL A 35 -2.06 -17.13 10.56
N ARG A 36 -1.99 -17.45 9.26
CA ARG A 36 -1.78 -18.80 8.77
C ARG A 36 -0.66 -18.78 7.74
N ALA A 37 0.31 -19.67 7.91
CA ALA A 37 1.38 -19.86 6.94
C ALA A 37 1.41 -21.34 6.50
N SER A 38 1.58 -21.57 5.20
CA SER A 38 1.71 -22.91 4.63
C SER A 38 2.46 -22.84 3.29
N GLY A 39 3.63 -23.49 3.23
CA GLY A 39 4.45 -23.48 2.02
C GLY A 39 4.85 -22.06 1.61
N SER A 40 4.50 -21.65 0.39
CA SER A 40 4.77 -20.31 -0.15
C SER A 40 3.64 -19.30 0.10
N ILE A 41 2.69 -19.62 0.98
CA ILE A 41 1.49 -18.83 1.25
C ILE A 41 1.49 -18.31 2.69
N LEU A 42 1.19 -17.03 2.86
CA LEU A 42 0.91 -16.36 4.12
C LEU A 42 -0.45 -15.66 4.04
N GLU A 43 -1.37 -16.05 4.92
CA GLU A 43 -2.67 -15.42 5.08
C GLU A 43 -2.74 -14.72 6.44
N THR A 44 -3.27 -13.51 6.46
CA THR A 44 -3.43 -12.71 7.68
C THR A 44 -4.78 -12.01 7.70
N GLU A 45 -5.41 -11.96 8.86
CA GLU A 45 -6.52 -11.05 9.13
C GLU A 45 -6.22 -10.21 10.36
N VAL A 46 -6.37 -8.90 10.21
CA VAL A 46 -6.11 -7.93 11.28
C VAL A 46 -7.24 -6.92 11.37
N TYR A 47 -7.42 -6.36 12.56
CA TYR A 47 -8.15 -5.12 12.79
C TYR A 47 -7.11 -3.99 12.88
N PRO A 48 -6.99 -3.13 11.86
CA PRO A 48 -5.88 -2.17 11.77
C PRO A 48 -6.00 -1.06 12.82
N ALA A 49 -4.88 -0.57 13.32
CA ALA A 49 -4.84 0.66 14.09
C ALA A 49 -5.23 1.86 13.21
N PHE A 50 -5.85 2.89 13.79
CA PHE A 50 -5.89 4.20 13.16
C PHE A 50 -4.52 4.89 13.27
N TRP A 51 -4.12 5.61 12.21
CA TRP A 51 -2.89 6.40 12.19
C TRP A 51 -2.82 7.38 13.36
N LEU A 52 -3.93 8.06 13.64
CA LEU A 52 -4.09 8.94 14.79
C LEU A 52 -4.99 8.27 15.84
N ILE A 53 -4.61 8.39 17.11
CA ILE A 53 -5.48 7.97 18.22
C ILE A 53 -6.61 9.00 18.44
N PRO A 54 -7.74 8.62 19.06
CA PRO A 54 -8.85 9.53 19.32
C PRO A 54 -8.41 10.81 20.04
N GLY A 55 -8.89 11.96 19.55
CA GLY A 55 -8.58 13.28 20.12
C GLY A 55 -7.19 13.85 19.78
N SER A 56 -6.30 13.06 19.16
CA SER A 56 -5.02 13.58 18.66
C SER A 56 -5.18 14.37 17.37
N HIS A 57 -4.18 15.20 17.03
CA HIS A 57 -4.20 16.05 15.84
C HIS A 57 -3.00 15.74 14.96
N GLU A 58 -3.14 15.90 13.64
CA GLU A 58 -1.99 15.85 12.76
C GLU A 58 -1.11 17.09 12.96
N LYS A 59 0.22 16.90 12.95
CA LYS A 59 1.17 18.01 13.13
C LYS A 59 1.19 18.95 11.92
N ARG A 60 0.77 18.44 10.76
CA ARG A 60 0.69 19.20 9.50
C ARG A 60 -0.72 19.75 9.34
N ALA A 61 -0.85 21.07 9.45
CA ALA A 61 -2.12 21.82 9.45
C ALA A 61 -3.00 21.67 8.19
N ASN A 62 -2.52 20.96 7.15
CA ASN A 62 -3.20 20.81 5.86
C ASN A 62 -3.64 19.37 5.54
N LEU A 63 -3.32 18.38 6.39
CA LEU A 63 -3.68 16.98 6.12
C LEU A 63 -5.07 16.66 6.67
N CYS A 64 -5.34 17.04 7.92
CA CYS A 64 -6.69 17.09 8.44
C CYS A 64 -7.28 18.46 8.10
N GLN A 65 -8.54 18.54 7.66
CA GLN A 65 -9.21 19.84 7.53
C GLN A 65 -8.93 20.67 8.80
N ARG A 66 -8.35 21.86 8.58
CA ARG A 66 -7.63 22.70 9.54
C ARG A 66 -8.09 22.53 11.00
N GLY A 67 -7.31 21.81 11.79
CA GLY A 67 -7.45 21.79 13.26
C GLY A 67 -8.52 20.84 13.81
N HIS A 68 -9.14 20.00 12.99
CA HIS A 68 -9.99 18.93 13.51
C HIS A 68 -9.15 17.79 14.10
N PRO A 69 -9.52 17.26 15.27
CA PRO A 69 -8.89 16.06 15.81
C PRO A 69 -9.18 14.85 14.91
N ALA A 70 -8.48 13.75 15.18
CA ALA A 70 -8.75 12.45 14.61
C ALA A 70 -10.24 12.11 14.74
N MET A 71 -10.85 11.64 13.65
CA MET A 71 -12.29 11.42 13.56
C MET A 71 -12.74 10.10 14.19
N ASN A 72 -11.79 9.19 14.42
CA ASN A 72 -12.02 7.91 15.08
C ASN A 72 -12.27 8.08 16.59
N HIS A 73 -13.21 7.29 17.10
CA HIS A 73 -13.53 7.25 18.55
C HIS A 73 -12.79 6.13 19.29
N GLN A 74 -12.10 5.25 18.56
CA GLN A 74 -11.28 4.15 19.08
C GLN A 74 -9.93 4.12 18.36
N ALA A 75 -8.89 3.57 19.00
CA ALA A 75 -7.57 3.46 18.38
C ALA A 75 -7.49 2.34 17.32
N THR A 76 -8.40 1.37 17.38
CA THR A 76 -8.48 0.22 16.47
C THR A 76 -9.70 0.35 15.58
N TYR A 77 -9.56 0.01 14.30
CA TYR A 77 -10.65 -0.03 13.36
C TYR A 77 -11.49 -1.30 13.53
N SER A 78 -12.82 -1.16 13.47
CA SER A 78 -13.74 -2.28 13.79
C SER A 78 -13.88 -3.32 12.69
N TYR A 79 -13.37 -3.06 11.49
CA TYR A 79 -13.53 -3.94 10.32
C TYR A 79 -12.20 -4.51 9.84
N PRO A 80 -12.18 -5.78 9.41
CA PRO A 80 -10.93 -6.48 9.15
C PRO A 80 -10.28 -6.07 7.83
N PHE A 81 -8.96 -6.05 7.84
CA PHE A 81 -8.13 -6.16 6.64
C PHE A 81 -7.64 -7.61 6.54
N HIS A 82 -7.90 -8.24 5.40
CA HIS A 82 -7.44 -9.57 5.10
C HIS A 82 -6.43 -9.53 3.96
N LYS A 83 -5.35 -10.29 4.08
CA LYS A 83 -4.30 -10.35 3.06
C LYS A 83 -3.87 -11.79 2.84
N ASN A 84 -3.80 -12.19 1.57
CA ASN A 84 -3.16 -13.42 1.15
C ASN A 84 -1.91 -13.05 0.34
N VAL A 85 -0.77 -13.61 0.73
CA VAL A 85 0.53 -13.38 0.11
C VAL A 85 1.04 -14.71 -0.43
N ALA A 86 1.33 -14.78 -1.72
CA ALA A 86 1.87 -15.97 -2.36
C ALA A 86 3.20 -15.67 -3.06
N ILE A 87 4.25 -16.42 -2.70
CA ILE A 87 5.56 -16.35 -3.35
C ILE A 87 5.59 -17.35 -4.52
N GLY A 88 6.17 -16.95 -5.64
CA GLY A 88 6.27 -17.81 -6.83
C GLY A 88 5.04 -17.78 -7.73
N ALA A 89 4.24 -16.71 -7.68
CA ALA A 89 2.99 -16.64 -8.44
C ALA A 89 3.23 -16.80 -9.95
N HIS A 90 2.29 -17.46 -10.63
CA HIS A 90 2.39 -17.77 -12.07
C HIS A 90 3.66 -18.54 -12.47
N GLY A 91 4.28 -19.27 -11.53
CA GLY A 91 5.52 -20.02 -11.76
C GLY A 91 6.78 -19.14 -11.83
N ILE A 92 6.69 -17.87 -11.41
CA ILE A 92 7.80 -16.92 -11.43
C ILE A 92 8.39 -16.83 -10.02
N ASN A 93 9.53 -17.47 -9.77
CA ASN A 93 10.07 -17.64 -8.41
C ASN A 93 10.24 -16.34 -7.60
N ASN A 94 10.62 -15.23 -8.27
CA ASN A 94 10.92 -13.96 -7.62
C ASN A 94 9.75 -12.95 -7.69
N VAL A 95 8.52 -13.43 -7.91
CA VAL A 95 7.30 -12.62 -7.77
C VAL A 95 6.54 -12.97 -6.49
N ILE A 96 6.02 -11.95 -5.83
CA ILE A 96 5.15 -12.05 -4.67
C ILE A 96 3.79 -11.47 -5.04
N GLN A 97 2.75 -12.28 -5.04
CA GLN A 97 1.37 -11.82 -5.21
C GLN A 97 0.81 -11.38 -3.86
N PHE A 98 0.13 -10.24 -3.86
CA PHE A 98 -0.63 -9.69 -2.75
C PHE A 98 -2.10 -9.60 -3.16
N ASP A 99 -2.96 -10.40 -2.54
CA ASP A 99 -4.41 -10.23 -2.59
C ASP A 99 -4.85 -9.52 -1.31
N SER A 100 -5.21 -8.24 -1.45
CA SER A 100 -5.56 -7.33 -0.36
C SER A 100 -7.07 -7.12 -0.31
N ASN A 101 -7.69 -7.43 0.83
CA ASN A 101 -9.12 -7.29 1.06
C ASN A 101 -9.35 -6.26 2.18
N PHE A 102 -10.06 -5.18 1.86
CA PHE A 102 -10.44 -4.14 2.82
C PHE A 102 -11.93 -4.27 3.10
N THR A 103 -12.32 -4.72 4.30
CA THR A 103 -13.71 -4.59 4.75
C THR A 103 -13.90 -3.21 5.35
N LEU A 104 -14.78 -2.42 4.75
CA LEU A 104 -15.01 -1.02 5.10
C LEU A 104 -16.45 -0.89 5.61
N GLY A 105 -16.58 -0.33 6.80
CA GLY A 105 -17.82 -0.20 7.54
C GLY A 105 -18.72 0.96 7.17
N GLY A 106 -19.85 1.06 7.86
CA GLY A 106 -20.75 2.24 7.79
C GLY A 106 -20.28 3.42 8.64
N ASP A 107 -19.16 3.30 9.35
CA ASP A 107 -18.56 4.35 10.19
C ASP A 107 -17.67 5.33 9.41
N TRP A 108 -17.46 5.08 8.11
CA TRP A 108 -16.84 6.07 7.23
C TRP A 108 -17.70 7.34 7.17
N PRO A 109 -17.08 8.54 7.20
CA PRO A 109 -17.80 9.79 7.04
C PRO A 109 -18.66 9.81 5.76
N GLN A 110 -19.78 10.54 5.77
CA GLN A 110 -20.72 10.56 4.65
C GLN A 110 -20.37 11.59 3.56
N ASP A 111 -19.50 12.55 3.88
CA ASP A 111 -19.10 13.69 3.06
C ASP A 111 -17.79 13.47 2.30
N LEU A 112 -17.45 12.21 2.01
CA LEU A 112 -16.22 11.83 1.33
C LEU A 112 -16.28 12.10 -0.17
N ASN A 113 -15.20 12.69 -0.70
CA ASN A 113 -15.01 12.78 -2.15
C ASN A 113 -14.56 11.43 -2.73
N TYR A 114 -13.65 10.76 -2.02
CA TYR A 114 -13.18 9.42 -2.35
C TYR A 114 -12.59 8.72 -1.12
N ILE A 115 -12.51 7.40 -1.20
CA ILE A 115 -11.74 6.54 -0.32
C ILE A 115 -10.53 6.03 -1.09
N GLN A 116 -9.38 6.06 -0.45
CA GLN A 116 -8.08 5.71 -1.01
C GLN A 116 -7.50 4.52 -0.25
N MET A 117 -7.18 3.45 -0.96
CA MET A 117 -6.57 2.24 -0.41
C MET A 117 -5.17 2.05 -0.99
N GLU A 118 -4.21 1.80 -0.11
CA GLU A 118 -2.82 1.49 -0.44
C GLU A 118 -2.56 -0.02 -0.29
N ALA A 119 -2.34 -0.70 -1.41
CA ALA A 119 -2.40 -2.16 -1.48
C ALA A 119 -1.47 -2.78 -2.55
N PRO A 120 -0.21 -3.10 -2.21
CA PRO A 120 0.47 -2.79 -0.96
C PRO A 120 1.07 -1.37 -0.95
N ALA A 121 1.47 -0.95 0.25
CA ALA A 121 2.44 0.11 0.47
C ALA A 121 3.63 -0.48 1.23
N THR A 122 4.82 -0.33 0.68
CA THR A 122 6.07 -0.90 1.18
C THR A 122 6.99 0.24 1.60
N TYR A 123 7.54 0.14 2.81
CA TYR A 123 8.55 1.03 3.34
C TYR A 123 9.90 0.31 3.30
N LEU A 124 10.90 0.95 2.70
CA LEU A 124 12.23 0.41 2.43
C LEU A 124 13.29 1.34 3.02
N ASN A 125 14.47 0.79 3.26
CA ASN A 125 15.61 1.56 3.76
C ASN A 125 15.99 2.70 2.79
N GLY A 126 16.58 3.78 3.31
CA GLY A 126 16.98 4.95 2.52
C GLY A 126 18.02 4.69 1.42
N ASP A 127 18.66 3.53 1.41
CA ASP A 127 19.59 3.13 0.35
C ASP A 127 18.85 2.69 -0.94
N MET A 128 17.54 2.38 -0.85
CA MET A 128 16.67 2.07 -1.99
C MET A 128 16.17 3.36 -2.67
N ASN A 129 17.09 4.21 -3.13
CA ASN A 129 16.80 5.58 -3.56
C ASN A 129 16.83 5.79 -5.09
N GLN A 130 17.16 4.78 -5.88
CA GLN A 130 17.07 4.89 -7.34
C GLN A 130 15.65 4.56 -7.80
N MET A 131 14.94 5.58 -8.29
CA MET A 131 13.54 5.44 -8.72
C MET A 131 13.44 5.35 -10.24
N TYR A 132 12.74 4.32 -10.71
CA TYR A 132 12.48 4.07 -12.11
C TYR A 132 11.02 3.68 -12.35
N ASN A 133 10.68 3.54 -13.62
CA ASN A 133 9.44 2.95 -14.09
C ASN A 133 9.73 1.79 -15.04
N PHE A 134 8.91 0.75 -15.00
CA PHE A 134 8.97 -0.31 -15.99
C PHE A 134 8.11 0.04 -17.21
N ASN A 135 8.74 0.10 -18.38
CA ASN A 135 8.07 0.28 -19.67
C ASN A 135 7.82 -1.09 -20.30
N HIS A 136 6.58 -1.57 -20.18
CA HIS A 136 6.18 -2.87 -20.72
C HIS A 136 6.28 -2.95 -22.25
N GLN A 137 6.03 -1.87 -22.98
CA GLN A 137 6.09 -1.87 -24.46
C GLN A 137 7.51 -2.13 -24.97
N LYS A 138 8.50 -1.62 -24.25
CA LYS A 138 9.93 -1.84 -24.56
C LYS A 138 10.55 -2.99 -23.78
N ASN A 139 9.84 -3.52 -22.79
CA ASN A 139 10.36 -4.48 -21.81
C ASN A 139 11.65 -3.99 -21.12
N LEU A 140 11.64 -2.73 -20.65
CA LEU A 140 12.81 -2.06 -20.08
C LEU A 140 12.46 -1.26 -18.82
N VAL A 141 13.39 -1.21 -17.87
CA VAL A 141 13.37 -0.25 -16.76
C VAL A 141 13.96 1.07 -17.24
N GLU A 142 13.18 2.15 -17.13
CA GLU A 142 13.53 3.49 -17.62
C GLU A 142 13.19 4.54 -16.56
N ASN A 143 13.91 5.66 -16.57
CA ASN A 143 13.59 6.77 -15.67
C ASN A 143 12.55 7.71 -16.30
N HIS A 144 11.26 7.46 -16.05
CA HIS A 144 10.14 8.29 -16.54
C HIS A 144 9.56 9.23 -15.49
N HIS A 145 9.89 9.06 -14.21
CA HIS A 145 9.33 9.82 -13.08
C HIS A 145 7.79 9.96 -13.13
N THR A 146 7.08 8.89 -13.46
CA THR A 146 5.62 8.91 -13.61
C THR A 146 4.91 7.97 -12.62
N ASN A 147 3.70 8.35 -12.19
CA ASN A 147 2.82 7.51 -11.37
C ASN A 147 1.89 6.61 -12.20
N ARG A 148 1.99 6.64 -13.55
CA ARG A 148 1.14 5.87 -14.46
C ARG A 148 1.74 4.54 -14.91
N LEU A 149 3.04 4.36 -14.68
CA LEU A 149 3.76 3.15 -15.03
C LEU A 149 4.19 2.43 -13.74
N PRO A 150 4.29 1.09 -13.77
CA PRO A 150 4.78 0.31 -12.65
C PRO A 150 6.10 0.89 -12.12
N THR A 151 6.20 1.07 -10.80
CA THR A 151 7.38 1.66 -10.17
C THR A 151 8.41 0.60 -9.86
N VAL A 152 9.68 0.93 -10.09
CA VAL A 152 10.83 0.11 -9.69
C VAL A 152 11.74 0.95 -8.81
N LEU A 153 12.17 0.40 -7.69
CA LEU A 153 13.23 0.94 -6.84
C LEU A 153 14.46 0.05 -6.87
N SER A 154 15.63 0.66 -6.69
CA SER A 154 16.89 -0.06 -6.57
C SER A 154 17.87 0.65 -5.65
N THR A 155 18.82 -0.11 -5.10
CA THR A 155 20.09 0.43 -4.62
C THR A 155 20.94 0.97 -5.78
N PRO A 156 21.86 1.92 -5.54
CA PRO A 156 22.75 2.45 -6.57
C PRO A 156 23.63 1.42 -7.28
N ASP A 157 23.97 0.32 -6.61
CA ASP A 157 24.77 -0.78 -7.16
C ASP A 157 23.96 -1.86 -7.89
N HIS A 158 22.63 -1.66 -7.95
CA HIS A 158 21.66 -2.54 -8.60
C HIS A 158 21.57 -3.97 -8.05
N GLN A 159 22.18 -4.23 -6.88
CA GLN A 159 22.16 -5.56 -6.25
C GLN A 159 20.83 -5.86 -5.58
N TYR A 160 20.10 -4.84 -5.15
CA TYR A 160 18.79 -4.97 -4.52
C TYR A 160 17.79 -4.05 -5.22
N ALA A 161 16.73 -4.63 -5.73
CA ALA A 161 15.67 -3.95 -6.43
C ALA A 161 14.31 -4.55 -6.09
N MET A 162 13.28 -3.72 -6.26
CA MET A 162 11.89 -4.08 -6.06
C MET A 162 11.02 -3.37 -7.09
N GLY A 163 10.20 -4.12 -7.82
CA GLY A 163 9.25 -3.61 -8.79
C GLY A 163 7.82 -3.93 -8.38
N ILE A 164 6.91 -2.97 -8.47
CA ILE A 164 5.50 -3.17 -8.11
C ILE A 164 4.59 -3.01 -9.32
N TYR A 165 3.70 -3.98 -9.52
CA TYR A 165 2.75 -4.03 -10.62
C TYR A 165 1.34 -4.30 -10.10
N SER A 166 0.37 -3.53 -10.57
CA SER A 166 -1.04 -3.87 -10.47
C SER A 166 -1.65 -4.00 -11.87
N PRO A 167 -2.40 -5.08 -12.14
CA PRO A 167 -3.16 -5.22 -13.38
C PRO A 167 -4.25 -4.14 -13.50
N ALA A 168 -4.62 -3.84 -14.75
CA ALA A 168 -5.75 -2.97 -15.04
C ALA A 168 -7.09 -3.67 -14.73
N GLY A 169 -8.18 -2.91 -14.67
CA GLY A 169 -9.52 -3.46 -14.43
C GLY A 169 -9.78 -3.90 -12.99
N GLN A 170 -8.83 -3.66 -12.08
CA GLN A 170 -9.09 -3.74 -10.64
C GLN A 170 -10.22 -2.78 -10.25
N PRO A 171 -11.00 -3.07 -9.21
CA PRO A 171 -12.21 -2.31 -8.87
C PRO A 171 -11.85 -0.96 -8.23
N ALA A 172 -11.26 -0.05 -9.00
CA ALA A 172 -11.02 1.35 -8.69
C ALA A 172 -11.88 2.21 -9.63
N ASP A 173 -12.79 2.98 -9.05
CA ASP A 173 -13.82 3.69 -9.84
C ASP A 173 -13.32 5.06 -10.32
N THR A 174 -12.28 5.61 -9.70
CA THR A 174 -11.74 6.92 -10.06
C THR A 174 -10.34 6.84 -10.66
N PHE A 175 -9.39 6.31 -9.89
CA PHE A 175 -7.99 6.33 -10.29
C PHE A 175 -7.21 5.23 -9.59
N MET A 176 -6.35 4.57 -10.36
CA MET A 176 -5.29 3.72 -9.86
C MET A 176 -3.96 4.34 -10.26
N TYR A 177 -3.02 4.45 -9.32
CA TYR A 177 -1.69 4.99 -9.61
C TYR A 177 -0.62 4.39 -8.70
N TYR A 178 0.61 4.48 -9.17
CA TYR A 178 1.79 4.06 -8.43
C TYR A 178 2.32 5.22 -7.60
N THR A 179 2.80 4.92 -6.40
CA THR A 179 3.44 5.90 -5.51
C THR A 179 4.90 5.58 -5.34
N ALA A 180 5.70 6.64 -5.28
CA ALA A 180 7.11 6.60 -4.92
C ALA A 180 7.39 7.86 -4.09
N HIS A 181 7.84 7.70 -2.85
CA HIS A 181 8.14 8.80 -1.95
C HIS A 181 9.47 8.55 -1.26
N ASP A 182 10.27 9.60 -1.15
CA ASP A 182 11.51 9.57 -0.38
C ASP A 182 11.38 10.44 0.88
N PHE A 183 11.28 9.78 2.02
CA PHE A 183 11.25 10.41 3.33
C PHE A 183 12.68 10.56 3.85
N HIS A 184 13.30 11.68 3.50
CA HIS A 184 14.63 12.03 3.99
C HIS A 184 14.56 12.43 5.47
N ILE A 185 15.03 11.56 6.37
CA ILE A 185 15.14 11.87 7.79
C ILE A 185 16.59 11.76 8.17
N ARG A 186 17.30 12.89 8.32
CA ARG A 186 18.64 13.10 8.93
C ARG A 186 19.83 12.23 8.44
N THR A 187 19.69 10.91 8.29
CA THR A 187 20.70 9.92 7.86
C THR A 187 20.04 8.80 7.03
N PRO A 188 20.75 8.09 6.14
CA PRO A 188 20.18 6.98 5.37
C PRO A 188 19.51 5.88 6.23
N PHE A 189 20.04 5.63 7.43
CA PHE A 189 19.49 4.66 8.39
C PHE A 189 18.13 5.07 8.97
N SER A 190 17.84 6.36 8.98
CA SER A 190 16.56 6.91 9.41
C SER A 190 15.69 7.35 8.23
N SER A 191 16.26 7.46 7.02
CA SER A 191 15.52 7.71 5.79
C SER A 191 14.73 6.48 5.37
N THR A 192 13.58 6.72 4.75
CA THR A 192 12.70 5.66 4.30
C THR A 192 12.18 5.98 2.92
N THR A 193 12.29 5.04 2.00
CA THR A 193 11.64 5.14 0.69
C THR A 193 10.36 4.32 0.71
N LYS A 194 9.27 4.89 0.21
CA LYS A 194 7.98 4.21 0.10
C LYS A 194 7.61 4.02 -1.36
N ILE A 195 7.24 2.80 -1.72
CA ILE A 195 6.49 2.53 -2.96
C ILE A 195 5.19 1.82 -2.69
N GLY A 196 4.24 1.96 -3.59
CA GLY A 196 2.97 1.28 -3.45
C GLY A 196 2.05 1.46 -4.64
N VAL A 197 0.92 0.76 -4.60
CA VAL A 197 -0.21 1.01 -5.50
C VAL A 197 -1.34 1.63 -4.69
N VAL A 198 -1.90 2.69 -5.26
CA VAL A 198 -3.05 3.38 -4.71
C VAL A 198 -4.27 3.12 -5.58
N TYR A 199 -5.37 2.74 -4.95
CA TYR A 199 -6.69 2.61 -5.56
C TYR A 199 -7.63 3.61 -4.93
N ARG A 200 -8.29 4.42 -5.76
CA ARG A 200 -9.33 5.33 -5.30
C ARG A 200 -10.69 4.85 -5.77
N LYS A 201 -11.66 4.91 -4.84
CA LYS A 201 -13.06 4.68 -5.13
C LYS A 201 -13.88 5.87 -4.68
N HIS A 202 -14.97 6.10 -5.39
CA HIS A 202 -16.02 6.94 -4.85
C HIS A 202 -16.61 6.30 -3.59
N ARG A 203 -17.43 7.06 -2.87
CA ARG A 203 -18.17 6.57 -1.70
C ARG A 203 -18.84 5.22 -1.95
N PHE A 204 -18.89 4.39 -0.92
CA PHE A 204 -19.69 3.17 -0.94
C PHE A 204 -21.16 3.52 -0.76
N HIS A 205 -22.02 2.94 -1.60
CA HIS A 205 -23.46 3.07 -1.48
C HIS A 205 -24.02 1.85 -0.75
N GLY A 206 -24.62 2.05 0.42
CA GLY A 206 -25.27 0.98 1.20
C GLY A 206 -25.13 1.17 2.71
N ASN A 207 -25.98 0.48 3.48
CA ASN A 207 -26.02 0.57 4.95
C ASN A 207 -25.18 -0.51 5.66
N GLY A 208 -24.34 -1.24 4.93
CA GLY A 208 -23.59 -2.38 5.46
C GLY A 208 -22.12 -2.39 5.03
N PRO A 209 -21.30 -3.24 5.66
CA PRO A 209 -19.88 -3.34 5.34
C PRO A 209 -19.67 -3.77 3.89
N VAL A 210 -18.71 -3.15 3.22
CA VAL A 210 -18.35 -3.47 1.84
C VAL A 210 -16.90 -3.92 1.78
N THR A 211 -16.64 -5.05 1.12
CA THR A 211 -15.27 -5.55 0.94
C THR A 211 -14.72 -5.15 -0.43
N GLN A 212 -13.64 -4.39 -0.45
CA GLN A 212 -12.85 -4.09 -1.65
C GLN A 212 -11.67 -5.05 -1.77
N LYS A 213 -11.40 -5.53 -2.98
CA LYS A 213 -10.36 -6.51 -3.26
C LYS A 213 -9.41 -5.99 -4.32
N TYR A 214 -8.12 -6.10 -4.06
CA TYR A 214 -7.07 -5.67 -4.97
C TYR A 214 -5.98 -6.74 -5.06
N THR A 215 -5.57 -7.07 -6.28
CA THR A 215 -4.43 -7.95 -6.52
C THR A 215 -3.27 -7.12 -7.04
N SER A 216 -2.09 -7.30 -6.47
CA SER A 216 -0.85 -6.66 -6.91
C SER A 216 0.30 -7.64 -6.83
N TYR A 217 1.36 -7.35 -7.57
CA TYR A 217 2.54 -8.19 -7.70
C TYR A 217 3.78 -7.37 -7.37
N LEU A 218 4.70 -8.01 -6.67
CA LEU A 218 5.98 -7.43 -6.28
C LEU A 218 7.10 -8.34 -6.81
N CYS A 219 7.91 -7.83 -7.71
CA CYS A 219 9.13 -8.48 -8.18
C CYS A 219 10.29 -8.04 -7.29
N VAL A 220 11.14 -8.99 -6.87
CA VAL A 220 12.30 -8.73 -6.02
C VAL A 220 13.56 -9.41 -6.57
N GLY A 221 14.74 -8.86 -6.29
CA GLY A 221 16.04 -9.42 -6.73
C GLY A 221 17.04 -8.32 -7.05
N THR A 222 17.95 -8.57 -8.00
CA THR A 222 18.74 -7.51 -8.63
C THR A 222 17.87 -6.66 -9.57
N LEU A 223 18.36 -5.52 -10.04
CA LEU A 223 17.61 -4.71 -11.02
C LEU A 223 17.31 -5.50 -12.31
N GLY A 224 18.22 -6.36 -12.73
CA GLY A 224 18.02 -7.27 -13.87
C GLY A 224 16.91 -8.29 -13.61
N ASP A 225 16.95 -8.96 -12.45
CA ASP A 225 15.91 -9.94 -12.05
C ASP A 225 14.53 -9.30 -11.96
N VAL A 226 14.45 -8.06 -11.47
CA VAL A 226 13.21 -7.30 -11.40
C VAL A 226 12.71 -6.94 -12.79
N SER A 227 13.58 -6.45 -13.69
CA SER A 227 13.18 -6.15 -15.07
C SER A 227 12.59 -7.39 -15.76
N ASP A 228 13.25 -8.54 -15.64
CA ASP A 228 12.80 -9.81 -16.23
C ASP A 228 11.50 -10.30 -15.60
N CYS A 229 11.37 -10.23 -14.28
CA CYS A 229 10.16 -10.62 -13.56
C CYS A 229 8.97 -9.74 -13.97
N MET A 230 9.17 -8.41 -14.05
CA MET A 230 8.13 -7.46 -14.45
C MET A 230 7.62 -7.74 -15.86
N GLY A 231 8.53 -8.05 -16.81
CA GLY A 231 8.16 -8.48 -18.15
C GLY A 231 7.30 -9.74 -18.15
N LYS A 232 7.73 -10.78 -17.40
CA LYS A 232 7.02 -12.06 -17.30
C LYS A 232 5.64 -11.92 -16.67
N ILE A 233 5.52 -11.22 -15.54
CA ILE A 233 4.24 -11.11 -14.83
C ILE A 233 3.22 -10.28 -15.59
N MET A 234 3.65 -9.21 -16.26
CA MET A 234 2.75 -8.38 -17.08
C MET A 234 2.27 -9.10 -18.35
N ASN A 235 3.04 -10.08 -18.86
CA ASN A 235 2.59 -10.97 -19.93
C ASN A 235 1.63 -12.05 -19.43
N ALA A 236 1.87 -12.59 -18.22
CA ALA A 236 1.02 -13.62 -17.61
C ALA A 236 -0.34 -13.06 -17.15
N VAL A 237 -0.37 -11.79 -16.74
CA VAL A 237 -1.55 -11.08 -16.26
C VAL A 237 -1.71 -9.78 -17.04
N PRO A 238 -2.10 -9.84 -18.32
CA PRO A 238 -2.15 -8.67 -19.17
C PRO A 238 -3.25 -7.68 -18.74
N ARG A 239 -3.08 -6.42 -19.16
CA ARG A 239 -4.16 -5.43 -19.11
C ARG A 239 -5.30 -5.93 -20.00
N VAL A 240 -6.49 -6.10 -19.44
CA VAL A 240 -7.73 -6.23 -20.24
C VAL A 240 -8.04 -4.87 -20.86
#